data_AF-A0A7X6TFP0-F1
#
_entry.id   AF-A0A7X6TFP0-F1
#
_cell.length_a   1.000
_cell.length_b   1.000
_cell.length_c   1.000
_cell.angle_alpha   90.00
_cell.angle_beta   90.00
_cell.angle_gamma   90.00
#
_symmetry.space_group_name_H-M   'P 1'
#
loop_
_entity.id
_entity.type
_entity.pdbx_description
1 polymer ?
#
loop_
_entity_poly.entity_id
_entity_poly.type
_entity_poly.pdbx_seq_one_letter_code
_entity_poly.pdbx_strand_id
1 'polypeptide(L)'
;MVEGRIRVTCPRCERKWYLAVPAGTRKKSVRCTCGMSSQYTLNHRTALREATCGKGLLFLANGRQCPVYLCDLSLGGVGFSVPHQYVRTIIAGQEAQIKYRSLSGS
;
A
#
# COMPACT_ATOMS: atom_id res chain seq x y z
N MET A 1 13.81 0.68 5.27
CA MET A 1 13.65 1.22 6.63
C MET A 1 14.32 0.23 7.54
N VAL A 2 15.30 0.65 8.33
CA VAL A 2 16.02 -0.24 9.27
C VAL A 2 15.71 0.31 10.66
N GLU A 3 15.10 -0.50 11.52
CA GLU A 3 14.76 -0.10 12.91
C GLU A 3 13.94 1.20 13.03
N GLY A 4 12.98 1.41 12.13
CA GLY A 4 12.18 2.64 12.13
C GLY A 4 12.94 3.89 11.66
N ARG A 5 14.14 3.75 11.10
CA ARG A 5 14.93 4.85 10.54
C ARG A 5 14.97 4.81 9.02
N ILE A 6 15.09 5.98 8.42
CA ILE A 6 15.32 6.17 6.99
C ILE A 6 16.71 6.76 6.76
N ARG A 7 17.38 6.31 5.70
CA ARG A 7 18.60 6.94 5.23
C ARG A 7 18.22 8.15 4.39
N VAL A 8 18.66 9.32 4.82
CA VAL A 8 18.46 10.59 4.13
C VAL A 8 19.77 10.97 3.47
N THR A 9 19.71 11.38 2.21
CA THR A 9 20.83 11.98 1.48
C THR A 9 20.38 13.33 1.00
N CYS A 10 21.10 14.39 1.38
CA CYS A 10 20.81 15.73 0.85
C CYS A 10 21.25 15.78 -0.63
N PRO A 11 20.38 16.15 -1.56
CA PRO A 11 20.75 16.23 -2.98
C PRO A 11 21.68 17.42 -3.30
N ARG A 12 21.86 18.37 -2.37
CA ARG A 12 22.71 19.55 -2.58
C ARG A 12 24.12 19.42 -2.00
N CYS A 13 24.24 18.95 -0.76
CA CYS A 13 25.54 18.83 -0.09
C CYS A 13 25.97 17.38 0.14
N GLU A 14 25.21 16.41 -0.38
CA GLU A 14 25.46 14.96 -0.33
C GLU A 14 25.62 14.36 1.08
N ARG A 15 25.39 15.17 2.12
CA ARG A 15 25.42 14.72 3.50
C ARG A 15 24.40 13.61 3.69
N LYS A 16 24.83 12.54 4.37
CA LYS A 16 24.02 11.35 4.66
C LYS A 16 23.81 11.24 6.17
N TRP A 17 22.59 10.96 6.58
CA TRP A 17 22.27 10.69 7.98
C TRP A 17 21.05 9.79 8.08
N TYR A 18 20.82 9.24 9.27
CA TYR A 18 19.64 8.44 9.57
C TYR A 18 18.66 9.26 10.38
N LEU A 19 17.39 9.22 9.98
CA LEU A 19 16.32 9.92 10.67
C LEU A 19 15.30 8.91 11.20
N ALA A 20 14.96 9.01 12.47
CA ALA A 20 13.86 8.23 13.04
C ALA A 20 12.52 8.68 12.45
N VAL A 21 11.69 7.69 12.09
CA VAL A 21 10.38 7.90 11.50
C VAL A 21 9.36 7.13 12.34
N PRO A 22 8.31 7.80 12.84
CA PRO A 22 7.21 7.12 13.51
C PRO A 22 6.56 6.06 12.62
N ALA A 23 6.13 4.94 13.23
CA ALA A 23 5.39 3.91 12.52
C ALA A 23 4.13 4.51 11.84
N GLY A 24 3.80 4.01 10.65
CA GLY A 24 2.66 4.51 9.86
C GLY A 24 2.90 5.82 9.09
N THR A 25 4.05 6.48 9.25
CA THR A 25 4.37 7.70 8.49
C THR A 25 4.47 7.39 6.99
N ARG A 26 3.62 8.03 6.18
CA ARG A 26 3.62 7.86 4.71
C ARG A 26 4.56 8.82 4.00
N LYS A 27 4.68 10.04 4.51
CA LYS A 27 5.51 11.10 3.92
C LYS A 27 6.30 11.79 5.04
N LYS A 28 7.58 12.07 4.79
CA LYS A 28 8.42 12.82 5.72
C LYS A 28 9.17 13.91 4.96
N SER A 29 8.96 15.15 5.36
CA SER A 29 9.79 16.28 4.93
C SER A 29 11.01 16.38 5.84
N VAL A 30 12.18 16.50 5.24
CA VAL A 30 13.45 16.61 5.96
C VAL A 30 14.21 17.83 5.45
N ARG A 31 14.62 18.69 6.39
CA ARG A 31 15.45 19.86 6.11
C ARG A 31 16.91 19.55 6.45
N CYS A 32 17.80 19.78 5.49
CA CYS A 32 19.23 19.70 5.70
C CYS A 32 19.77 21.00 6.32
N THR A 33 20.93 20.92 6.97
CA THR A 33 21.66 22.09 7.51
C THR A 33 22.08 23.09 6.43
N CYS A 34 22.21 22.64 5.16
CA CYS A 34 22.45 23.53 4.02
C CYS A 34 21.20 24.31 3.56
N GLY A 35 20.08 24.18 4.30
CA GLY A 35 18.82 24.87 4.05
C GLY A 35 17.87 24.13 3.10
N MET A 36 18.33 23.14 2.34
CA MET A 36 17.49 22.40 1.39
C MET A 36 16.51 21.47 2.11
N SER A 37 15.26 21.42 1.63
CA SER A 37 14.24 20.50 2.11
C SER A 37 13.91 19.46 1.05
N SER A 38 13.76 18.21 1.45
CA SER A 38 13.40 17.10 0.57
C SER A 38 12.23 16.31 1.18
N GLN A 39 11.32 15.84 0.32
CA GLN A 39 10.19 15.02 0.73
C GLN A 39 10.47 13.55 0.39
N TYR A 40 10.28 12.67 1.37
CA TYR A 40 10.44 11.24 1.23
C TYR A 40 9.09 10.56 1.35
N THR A 41 8.75 9.74 0.36
CA THR A 41 7.62 8.80 0.43
C THR A 41 8.11 7.51 1.06
N LEU A 42 7.48 7.10 2.15
CA LEU A 42 7.92 5.99 2.97
C LEU A 42 6.98 4.80 2.84
N ASN A 43 7.56 3.61 2.78
CA ASN A 43 6.79 2.39 2.93
C ASN A 43 6.32 2.30 4.39
N HIS A 44 5.02 2.45 4.60
CA HIS A 44 4.38 2.48 5.91
C HIS A 44 3.67 1.17 6.24
N ARG A 45 3.77 0.16 5.37
CA ARG A 45 3.11 -1.13 5.56
C ARG A 45 3.81 -1.91 6.66
N THR A 46 3.02 -2.44 7.60
CA THR A 46 3.49 -3.27 8.71
C THR A 46 3.65 -4.73 8.32
N ALA A 47 2.93 -5.18 7.29
CA ALA A 47 3.00 -6.53 6.75
C ALA A 47 3.54 -6.52 5.31
N LEU A 48 4.30 -7.56 4.99
CA LEU A 48 4.69 -7.86 3.62
C LEU A 48 3.44 -8.18 2.79
N ARG A 49 3.42 -7.73 1.54
CA ARG A 49 2.41 -8.10 0.55
C ARG A 49 3.05 -9.02 -0.48
N GLU A 50 2.47 -10.20 -0.66
CA GLU A 50 2.86 -11.15 -1.68
C GLU A 50 2.09 -10.84 -2.95
N ALA A 51 2.79 -10.73 -4.07
CA ALA A 51 2.15 -10.54 -5.36
C ALA A 51 1.27 -11.77 -5.66
N THR A 52 0.06 -11.53 -6.14
CA THR A 52 -0.88 -12.58 -6.51
C THR A 52 -1.56 -12.19 -7.81
N CYS A 53 -1.79 -13.18 -8.66
CA CYS A 53 -2.53 -13.03 -9.90
C CYS A 53 -3.68 -14.04 -9.87
N GLY A 54 -4.92 -13.56 -9.75
CA GLY A 54 -6.07 -14.44 -9.59
C GLY A 54 -7.41 -13.75 -9.79
N LYS A 55 -8.43 -14.50 -10.15
CA LYS A 55 -9.81 -13.99 -10.26
C LYS A 55 -10.52 -14.12 -8.91
N GLY A 56 -11.28 -13.10 -8.55
CA GLY A 56 -12.17 -13.09 -7.39
C GLY A 56 -13.56 -12.57 -7.75
N LEU A 57 -14.48 -12.75 -6.80
CA LEU A 57 -15.84 -12.20 -6.84
C LEU A 57 -16.04 -11.34 -5.59
N LEU A 58 -16.27 -10.05 -5.80
CA LEU A 58 -16.66 -9.10 -4.78
C LEU A 58 -18.19 -9.08 -4.67
N PHE A 59 -18.71 -9.25 -3.46
CA PHE A 59 -20.13 -9.13 -3.16
C PHE A 59 -20.40 -7.69 -2.71
N LEU A 60 -21.23 -6.99 -3.48
CA LEU A 60 -21.64 -5.62 -3.19
C LEU A 60 -22.82 -5.61 -2.22
N ALA A 61 -23.01 -4.49 -1.52
CA ALA A 61 -24.10 -4.33 -0.54
C ALA A 61 -25.51 -4.51 -1.15
N ASN A 62 -25.66 -4.28 -2.46
CA ASN A 62 -26.91 -4.52 -3.19
C ASN A 62 -27.10 -5.98 -3.65
N GLY A 63 -26.28 -6.91 -3.16
CA GLY A 63 -26.32 -8.33 -3.52
C GLY A 63 -25.73 -8.68 -4.89
N ARG A 64 -25.30 -7.68 -5.68
CA ARG A 64 -24.66 -7.93 -6.98
C ARG A 64 -23.23 -8.43 -6.79
N GLN A 65 -22.78 -9.22 -7.76
CA GLN A 65 -21.41 -9.72 -7.83
C GLN A 65 -20.61 -8.91 -8.84
N CYS A 66 -19.43 -8.45 -8.42
CA CYS A 66 -18.46 -7.78 -9.26
C CYS A 66 -17.25 -8.70 -9.44
N PRO A 67 -16.91 -9.12 -10.67
CA PRO A 67 -15.66 -9.82 -10.90
C PRO A 67 -14.49 -8.87 -10.61
N VAL A 68 -13.49 -9.35 -9.89
CA VAL A 68 -12.29 -8.59 -9.53
C VAL A 68 -11.04 -9.38 -9.88
N TYR A 69 -9.94 -8.67 -10.08
CA TYR A 69 -8.63 -9.29 -10.26
C TYR A 69 -7.75 -8.99 -9.05
N LEU A 70 -7.27 -10.03 -8.38
CA LEU A 70 -6.36 -9.90 -7.25
C LEU A 70 -4.97 -9.51 -7.76
N CYS A 71 -4.35 -8.59 -7.04
CA CYS A 71 -3.01 -8.07 -7.35
C CYS A 71 -1.99 -8.45 -6.28
N ASP A 72 -2.41 -8.45 -5.02
CA ASP A 72 -1.54 -8.75 -3.89
C ASP A 72 -2.34 -9.14 -2.63
N LEU A 73 -1.69 -9.89 -1.74
CA LEU A 73 -2.26 -10.37 -0.49
C LEU A 73 -1.31 -10.09 0.67
N SER A 74 -1.86 -9.80 1.85
CA SER A 74 -1.16 -9.74 3.12
C SER A 74 -2.07 -10.23 4.23
N LEU A 75 -1.51 -10.56 5.40
CA LEU A 75 -2.29 -10.94 6.58
C LEU A 75 -3.37 -9.91 6.97
N GLY A 76 -3.12 -8.63 6.68
CA GLY A 76 -4.03 -7.54 7.04
C GLY A 76 -4.89 -7.00 5.89
N GLY A 77 -4.85 -7.60 4.70
CA GLY A 77 -5.70 -7.14 3.60
C GLY A 77 -5.26 -7.60 2.22
N VAL A 78 -6.15 -7.33 1.27
CA VAL A 78 -6.05 -7.73 -0.14
C VAL A 78 -6.03 -6.52 -1.06
N GLY A 79 -5.16 -6.54 -2.06
CA GLY A 79 -5.16 -5.63 -3.19
C GLY A 79 -5.87 -6.26 -4.39
N PHE A 80 -6.79 -5.53 -5.00
CA PHE A 80 -7.51 -5.98 -6.18
C PHE A 80 -7.87 -4.81 -7.10
N SER A 81 -8.09 -5.10 -8.37
CA SER A 81 -8.62 -4.18 -9.35
C SER A 81 -10.04 -4.55 -9.75
N VAL A 82 -10.84 -3.54 -10.07
CA VAL A 82 -12.23 -3.69 -10.48
C VAL A 82 -12.40 -3.19 -11.92
N PRO A 83 -13.28 -3.82 -12.71
CA PRO A 83 -13.62 -3.31 -14.03
C PRO A 83 -14.24 -1.92 -13.93
N HIS A 84 -13.95 -1.06 -14.93
CA HIS A 84 -14.35 0.35 -14.94
C HIS A 84 -15.85 0.57 -14.67
N GLN A 85 -16.70 -0.33 -15.19
CA GLN A 85 -18.17 -0.27 -15.00
C GLN A 85 -18.63 -0.39 -13.53
N TYR A 86 -17.80 -0.90 -12.63
CA TYR A 86 -18.11 -1.08 -11.20
C TYR A 86 -17.40 -0.08 -10.28
N VAL A 87 -16.53 0.80 -10.80
CA VAL A 87 -15.74 1.73 -9.97
C VAL A 87 -16.62 2.62 -9.09
N ARG A 88 -17.77 3.07 -9.61
CA ARG A 88 -18.71 3.92 -8.84
C ARG A 88 -19.51 3.17 -7.77
N THR A 89 -19.48 1.83 -7.78
CA THR A 89 -20.20 1.01 -6.78
C THR A 89 -19.37 0.64 -5.57
N ILE A 90 -18.08 1.01 -5.55
CA ILE A 90 -17.16 0.69 -4.46
C ILE A 90 -16.67 2.01 -3.86
N ILE A 91 -17.01 2.22 -2.60
CA ILE A 91 -16.71 3.46 -1.87
C ILE A 91 -15.74 3.14 -0.73
N ALA A 92 -14.79 4.03 -0.47
CA ALA A 92 -13.88 3.89 0.66
C ALA A 92 -14.67 3.85 1.99
N GLY A 93 -14.31 2.91 2.87
CA GLY A 93 -15.00 2.69 4.15
C GLY A 93 -16.19 1.74 4.09
N GLN A 94 -16.60 1.30 2.90
CA GLN A 94 -17.64 0.29 2.75
C GLN A 94 -17.09 -1.10 3.09
N GLU A 95 -17.85 -1.88 3.86
CA GLU A 95 -17.56 -3.30 4.06
C GLU A 95 -17.88 -4.08 2.78
N ALA A 96 -16.96 -4.97 2.38
CA ALA A 96 -17.15 -5.82 1.22
C ALA A 96 -16.56 -7.19 1.45
N GLN A 97 -17.24 -8.21 0.92
CA GLN A 97 -16.80 -9.59 1.00
C GLN A 97 -16.22 -10.02 -0.35
N ILE A 98 -15.07 -10.68 -0.33
CA ILE A 98 -14.41 -11.17 -1.53
C ILE A 98 -14.26 -12.68 -1.43
N LYS A 99 -14.79 -13.40 -2.41
CA LYS A 99 -14.54 -14.82 -2.60
C LYS A 99 -13.50 -15.00 -3.70
N TYR A 100 -12.41 -15.67 -3.39
CA TYR A 100 -11.37 -15.99 -4.35
C TYR A 100 -10.85 -17.40 -4.12
N ARG A 101 -10.19 -17.95 -5.13
CA ARG A 101 -9.42 -19.19 -4.97
C ARG A 101 -7.95 -18.79 -4.92
N SER A 102 -7.27 -19.17 -3.84
CA SER A 102 -5.82 -19.13 -3.82
C SER A 102 -5.29 -20.30 -4.67
N LEU A 103 -4.33 -20.04 -5.55
CA LEU A 103 -3.61 -21.10 -6.27
C LEU A 103 -2.58 -21.82 -5.38
N SER A 104 -2.56 -21.52 -4.07
CA SER A 104 -1.80 -22.27 -3.07
C SER A 104 -2.47 -23.63 -2.77
N GLY A 105 -2.57 -24.47 -3.80
CA GLY A 105 -2.78 -25.91 -3.67
C GLY A 105 -1.51 -26.58 -4.16
N SER A 106 -0.58 -26.84 -3.23
CA SER A 106 0.46 -27.85 -3.37
C SER A 106 -0.07 -29.14 -2.78
#